data_AF-F7ABV5-F1
#
_entry.id   AF-F7ABV5-F1
#
_cell.length_a   1.000
_cell.length_b   1.000
_cell.length_c   1.000
_cell.angle_alpha   90.00
_cell.angle_beta   90.00
_cell.angle_gamma   90.00
#
_symmetry.space_group_name_H-M   'P 1'
#
loop_
_entity.id
_entity.type
_entity.pdbx_description
1 polymer ?
#
loop_
_entity_poly.entity_id
_entity_poly.type
_entity_poly.pdbx_seq_one_letter_code
_entity_poly.pdbx_strand_id
1 'polypeptide(L)'
;ILTDLRVPHSYEIRLTPYTTFGAGDMASRIIHYTEPINLPSLSDNTCHFEDEKICGYTQDLTDNFDWTRQNALTQNPKRSPNTGPPTDISGTPEGYYMFIETSRPRELGDRARLVSPLYNASAKFYCVSFFYHMYGKHIGSLNLLVRSRNKGTLDTHAWSLSGNKGNVWQQAHVPINPSGPFQMMSH
;
A
#
# COMPACT_ATOMS: atom_id res chain seq x y z
N ILE A 1 -21.32 -16.39 20.20
CA ILE A 1 -19.98 -16.61 19.61
C ILE A 1 -20.18 -17.63 18.50
N LEU A 2 -19.80 -17.32 17.25
CA LEU A 2 -19.91 -18.25 16.13
C LEU A 2 -18.81 -19.30 16.28
N THR A 3 -19.19 -20.51 16.64
CA THR A 3 -18.30 -21.67 16.72
C THR A 3 -18.60 -22.54 15.50
N ASP A 4 -17.57 -23.06 14.82
CA ASP A 4 -17.68 -24.00 13.69
C ASP A 4 -17.76 -23.39 12.26
N LEU A 5 -17.16 -22.21 12.03
CA LEU A 5 -16.93 -21.69 10.69
C LEU A 5 -15.81 -22.47 9.98
N ARG A 6 -16.08 -22.99 8.77
CA ARG A 6 -15.13 -23.73 7.93
C ARG A 6 -14.32 -22.78 7.06
N VAL A 7 -13.01 -22.92 7.16
CA VAL A 7 -12.03 -22.30 6.26
C VAL A 7 -12.10 -22.97 4.88
N PRO A 8 -12.04 -22.24 3.74
CA PRO A 8 -11.94 -20.78 3.56
C PRO A 8 -13.26 -20.10 3.14
N HIS A 9 -14.39 -20.50 3.73
CA HIS A 9 -15.71 -20.07 3.23
C HIS A 9 -16.14 -18.71 3.78
N SER A 10 -17.03 -18.04 3.02
CA SER A 10 -17.76 -16.86 3.48
C SER A 10 -19.12 -17.26 4.04
N TYR A 11 -19.61 -16.53 5.03
CA TYR A 11 -20.87 -16.82 5.72
C TYR A 11 -21.76 -15.59 5.77
N GLU A 12 -23.04 -15.73 5.40
CA GLU A 12 -24.04 -14.71 5.64
C GLU A 12 -24.59 -14.88 7.06
N ILE A 13 -24.41 -13.87 7.91
CA ILE A 13 -24.98 -13.83 9.26
C ILE A 13 -26.24 -12.98 9.20
N ARG A 14 -27.35 -13.50 9.74
CA ARG A 14 -28.62 -12.78 9.90
C ARG A 14 -28.95 -12.69 11.38
N LEU A 15 -29.25 -11.49 11.84
CA LEU A 15 -29.62 -11.20 13.22
C LEU A 15 -30.99 -10.51 13.22
N THR A 16 -31.95 -11.11 13.90
CA THR A 16 -33.29 -10.56 14.06
C THR A 16 -33.53 -10.32 15.55
N PRO A 17 -33.72 -9.07 16.00
CA PRO A 17 -34.02 -8.78 17.39
C PRO A 17 -35.42 -9.31 17.72
N TYR A 18 -35.58 -9.91 18.90
CA TYR A 18 -36.87 -10.38 19.37
C TYR A 18 -37.30 -9.58 20.60
N THR A 19 -38.52 -9.04 20.57
CA THR A 19 -39.11 -8.24 21.63
C THR A 19 -40.39 -8.89 22.14
N THR A 20 -40.98 -8.33 23.20
CA THR A 20 -42.31 -8.72 23.67
C THR A 20 -43.42 -8.51 22.63
N PHE A 21 -43.17 -7.68 21.61
CA PHE A 21 -44.09 -7.40 20.49
C PHE A 21 -43.80 -8.25 19.25
N GLY A 22 -42.81 -9.16 19.30
CA GLY A 22 -42.42 -10.04 18.19
C GLY A 22 -41.03 -9.74 17.64
N ALA A 23 -40.75 -10.31 16.47
CA ALA A 23 -39.50 -10.11 15.74
C ALA A 23 -39.45 -8.69 15.13
N GLY A 24 -38.39 -7.95 15.43
CA GLY A 24 -38.09 -6.66 14.81
C GLY A 24 -37.31 -6.80 13.49
N ASP A 25 -36.77 -5.70 12.99
CA ASP A 25 -36.10 -5.67 11.69
C ASP A 25 -34.79 -6.47 11.68
N MET A 26 -34.64 -7.32 10.64
CA MET A 26 -33.48 -8.17 10.45
C MET A 26 -32.28 -7.38 9.89
N ALA A 27 -31.11 -7.55 10.49
CA ALA A 27 -29.84 -7.10 9.94
C ALA A 27 -29.05 -8.29 9.39
N SER A 28 -28.48 -8.16 8.18
CA SER A 28 -27.59 -9.17 7.61
C SER A 28 -26.21 -8.60 7.27
N ARG A 29 -25.18 -9.45 7.40
CA ARG A 29 -23.81 -9.12 6.98
C ARG A 29 -23.09 -10.38 6.52
N ILE A 30 -22.35 -10.26 5.42
CA ILE A 30 -21.45 -11.31 4.96
C ILE A 30 -20.11 -11.14 5.68
N ILE A 31 -19.61 -12.24 6.27
CA ILE A 31 -18.25 -12.33 6.79
C ILE A 31 -17.41 -13.20 5.86
N HIS A 32 -16.19 -12.75 5.58
CA HIS A 32 -15.23 -13.47 4.78
C HIS A 32 -14.16 -14.07 5.69
N TYR A 33 -13.77 -15.30 5.39
CA TYR A 33 -12.58 -15.88 6.00
C TYR A 33 -11.33 -15.13 5.50
N THR A 34 -10.49 -14.70 6.42
CA THR A 34 -9.14 -14.18 6.15
C THR A 34 -8.14 -15.16 6.74
N GLU A 35 -7.24 -15.70 5.91
CA GLU A 35 -6.16 -16.56 6.41
C GLU A 35 -5.36 -15.83 7.50
N PRO A 36 -5.02 -16.50 8.63
CA PRO A 36 -4.06 -15.96 9.56
C PRO A 36 -2.75 -15.75 8.80
N ILE A 37 -2.25 -14.53 8.85
CA ILE A 37 -1.02 -14.17 8.16
C ILE A 37 0.10 -15.01 8.79
N ASN A 38 0.63 -15.96 8.03
CA ASN A 38 1.89 -16.60 8.35
C ASN A 38 2.98 -15.56 8.04
N LEU A 39 3.14 -14.58 8.94
CA LEU A 39 4.15 -13.54 8.82
C LEU A 39 5.53 -14.20 8.93
N PRO A 40 6.45 -14.01 7.96
CA PRO A 40 7.85 -13.95 8.35
C PRO A 40 7.96 -12.79 9.37
N SER A 41 8.51 -13.11 10.54
CA SER A 41 8.59 -12.32 11.78
C SER A 41 8.12 -10.85 11.75
N LEU A 42 7.19 -10.54 12.66
CA LEU A 42 6.74 -9.20 13.12
C LEU A 42 7.84 -8.28 13.72
N SER A 43 9.12 -8.56 13.47
CA SER A 43 10.26 -7.78 13.97
C SER A 43 10.88 -6.85 12.94
N ASP A 44 10.46 -6.92 11.67
CA ASP A 44 10.97 -6.04 10.63
C ASP A 44 9.80 -5.32 9.94
N ASN A 45 9.67 -4.01 10.17
CA ASN A 45 8.72 -3.15 9.43
C ASN A 45 9.17 -2.91 7.98
N THR A 46 9.91 -3.87 7.41
CA THR A 46 10.57 -3.82 6.13
C THR A 46 9.74 -4.59 5.12
N CYS A 47 9.43 -3.97 3.98
CA CYS A 47 8.67 -4.59 2.91
C CYS A 47 9.49 -4.66 1.63
N HIS A 48 9.79 -5.87 1.19
CA HIS A 48 10.49 -6.14 -0.07
C HIS A 48 9.53 -6.43 -1.24
N PHE A 49 8.22 -6.47 -1.00
CA PHE A 49 7.20 -6.80 -2.01
C PHE A 49 7.31 -8.18 -2.66
N GLU A 50 8.10 -9.09 -2.08
CA GLU A 50 8.25 -10.47 -2.59
C GLU A 50 6.97 -11.31 -2.47
N ASP A 51 6.07 -10.96 -1.55
CA ASP A 51 4.75 -11.61 -1.39
C ASP A 51 3.65 -10.82 -2.12
N GLU A 52 2.68 -11.51 -2.72
CA GLU A 52 1.54 -10.90 -3.42
C GLU A 52 0.66 -10.03 -2.51
N LYS A 53 0.66 -10.29 -1.21
CA LYS A 53 -0.04 -9.50 -0.19
C LYS A 53 0.63 -8.15 0.08
N ILE A 54 1.78 -7.85 -0.57
CA ILE A 54 2.51 -6.58 -0.50
C ILE A 54 2.65 -6.05 0.93
N CYS A 55 2.95 -6.94 1.89
CA CYS A 55 3.10 -6.62 3.31
C CYS A 55 1.88 -5.91 3.94
N GLY A 56 0.69 -6.10 3.38
CA GLY A 56 -0.55 -5.45 3.83
C GLY A 56 -0.73 -4.02 3.34
N TYR A 57 0.10 -3.54 2.41
CA TYR A 57 -0.19 -2.29 1.70
C TYR A 57 -1.47 -2.45 0.87
N THR A 58 -2.15 -1.33 0.62
CA THR A 58 -3.43 -1.28 -0.08
C THR A 58 -3.42 -0.14 -1.10
N GLN A 59 -4.08 -0.32 -2.24
CA GLN A 59 -4.28 0.76 -3.20
C GLN A 59 -5.41 1.68 -2.75
N ASP A 60 -5.28 2.97 -3.01
CA ASP A 60 -6.37 3.92 -2.80
C ASP A 60 -7.34 3.90 -3.98
N LEU A 61 -8.57 3.41 -3.75
CA LEU A 61 -9.59 3.32 -4.81
C LEU A 61 -10.15 4.67 -5.27
N THR A 62 -9.70 5.78 -4.68
CA THR A 62 -10.16 7.14 -5.00
C THR A 62 -9.20 7.92 -5.88
N ASP A 63 -8.08 7.31 -6.28
CA ASP A 63 -7.08 7.92 -7.15
C ASP A 63 -7.36 7.65 -8.65
N ASN A 64 -6.41 8.01 -9.52
CA ASN A 64 -6.58 7.89 -10.97
C ASN A 64 -6.13 6.53 -11.50
N PHE A 65 -5.18 5.87 -10.85
CA PHE A 65 -4.60 4.59 -11.27
C PHE A 65 -3.76 3.95 -10.16
N ASP A 66 -3.58 2.64 -10.23
CA ASP A 66 -2.91 1.89 -9.17
C ASP A 66 -1.40 1.68 -9.40
N TRP A 67 -0.68 1.51 -8.29
CA TRP A 67 0.66 0.91 -8.33
C TRP A 67 0.57 -0.55 -8.76
N THR A 68 1.50 -1.03 -9.58
CA THR A 68 1.56 -2.43 -10.00
C THR A 68 2.77 -3.11 -9.40
N ARG A 69 2.57 -4.27 -8.76
CA ARG A 69 3.65 -5.15 -8.33
C ARG A 69 4.19 -5.88 -9.55
N GLN A 70 5.47 -5.71 -9.87
CA GLN A 70 6.08 -6.35 -11.03
C GLN A 70 7.55 -6.72 -10.78
N ASN A 71 8.09 -7.55 -11.67
CA ASN A 71 9.50 -7.89 -11.74
C ASN A 71 10.02 -7.82 -13.18
N ALA A 72 11.30 -8.14 -13.39
CA ALA A 72 11.93 -8.04 -14.70
C ALA A 72 11.36 -9.03 -15.72
N LEU A 73 10.85 -10.18 -15.26
CA LEU A 73 10.38 -11.28 -16.10
C LEU A 73 8.96 -11.08 -16.64
N THR A 74 8.07 -10.50 -15.83
CA THR A 74 6.64 -10.40 -16.17
C THR A 74 6.25 -9.07 -16.82
N GLN A 75 6.78 -7.95 -16.31
CA GLN A 75 6.58 -6.58 -16.84
C GLN A 75 5.19 -6.32 -17.43
N ASN A 76 4.16 -6.53 -16.60
CA ASN A 76 2.78 -6.25 -16.96
C ASN A 76 2.21 -5.24 -15.95
N PRO A 77 1.91 -3.99 -16.33
CA PRO A 77 1.98 -3.44 -17.69
C PRO A 77 3.41 -3.28 -18.22
N LYS A 78 3.55 -3.25 -19.55
CA LYS A 78 4.85 -3.02 -20.19
C LYS A 78 5.33 -1.61 -19.89
N ARG A 79 6.62 -1.51 -19.56
CA ARG A 79 7.30 -0.24 -19.35
C ARG A 79 7.58 0.47 -20.67
N SER A 80 7.50 1.80 -20.65
CA SER A 80 7.93 2.62 -21.78
C SER A 80 9.44 2.46 -22.08
N PRO A 81 9.87 2.56 -23.35
CA PRO A 81 11.29 2.50 -23.70
C PRO A 81 12.12 3.54 -22.93
N ASN A 82 13.33 3.15 -22.51
CA ASN A 82 14.24 3.99 -21.72
C ASN A 82 13.65 4.45 -20.37
N THR A 83 12.86 3.59 -19.71
CA THR A 83 12.30 3.86 -18.37
C THR A 83 12.38 2.66 -17.42
N GLY A 84 12.25 2.96 -16.13
CA GLY A 84 12.15 1.98 -15.05
C GLY A 84 13.42 1.17 -14.80
N PRO A 85 13.44 0.40 -13.70
CA PRO A 85 14.63 -0.35 -13.31
C PRO A 85 14.71 -1.71 -14.02
N PRO A 86 15.90 -2.22 -14.39
CA PRO A 86 16.02 -3.53 -15.00
C PRO A 86 15.57 -4.67 -14.06
N THR A 87 15.78 -4.52 -12.75
CA THR A 87 15.48 -5.46 -11.66
C THR A 87 15.05 -4.70 -10.40
N ASP A 88 14.64 -5.39 -9.34
CA ASP A 88 14.53 -4.79 -8.01
C ASP A 88 15.92 -4.42 -7.41
N ILE A 89 15.95 -4.08 -6.13
CA ILE A 89 17.18 -3.74 -5.39
C ILE A 89 18.11 -4.93 -5.17
N SER A 90 17.62 -6.17 -5.23
CA SER A 90 18.44 -7.38 -5.12
C SER A 90 19.34 -7.59 -6.34
N GLY A 91 18.99 -6.98 -7.48
CA GLY A 91 19.71 -7.16 -8.74
C GLY A 91 19.30 -8.42 -9.51
N THR A 92 18.23 -9.12 -9.09
CA THR A 92 17.76 -10.36 -9.74
C THR A 92 16.52 -10.11 -10.61
N PRO A 93 16.35 -10.85 -11.73
CA PRO A 93 15.15 -10.73 -12.56
C PRO A 93 13.83 -11.08 -11.84
N GLU A 94 13.90 -11.96 -10.84
CA GLU A 94 12.76 -12.50 -10.10
C GLU A 94 12.22 -11.52 -9.04
N GLY A 95 13.09 -10.69 -8.47
CA GLY A 95 12.76 -9.77 -7.38
C GLY A 95 11.69 -8.75 -7.75
N TYR A 96 10.82 -8.45 -6.80
CA TYR A 96 9.63 -7.63 -7.02
C TYR A 96 9.80 -6.20 -6.53
N TYR A 97 9.11 -5.28 -7.20
CA TYR A 97 9.01 -3.90 -6.80
C TYR A 97 7.63 -3.34 -7.17
N MET A 98 7.24 -2.26 -6.51
CA MET A 98 6.06 -1.50 -6.87
C MET A 98 6.41 -0.49 -7.96
N PHE A 99 5.59 -0.43 -9.00
CA PHE A 99 5.83 0.36 -10.20
C PHE A 99 4.60 1.15 -10.61
N ILE A 100 4.84 2.33 -11.18
CA ILE A 100 3.83 3.11 -11.89
C ILE A 100 4.36 3.51 -13.26
N GLU A 101 3.54 3.32 -14.29
CA GLU A 101 3.82 3.81 -15.62
C GLU A 101 3.35 5.27 -15.72
N THR A 102 4.29 6.20 -15.91
CA THR A 102 4.04 7.65 -15.91
C THR A 102 3.92 8.22 -17.32
N SER A 103 4.23 7.42 -18.34
CA SER A 103 4.05 7.82 -19.74
C SER A 103 2.59 7.73 -20.18
N ARG A 104 2.33 8.05 -21.46
CA ARG A 104 0.98 8.03 -22.03
C ARG A 104 0.30 6.67 -21.76
N PRO A 105 -0.98 6.67 -21.35
CA PRO A 105 -1.93 7.78 -21.44
C PRO A 105 -2.02 8.66 -20.18
N ARG A 106 -1.08 8.59 -19.23
CA ARG A 106 -1.11 9.45 -18.03
C ARG A 106 -1.06 10.94 -18.37
N GLU A 107 -1.84 11.72 -17.63
CA GLU A 107 -1.93 13.17 -17.75
C GLU A 107 -1.33 13.89 -16.53
N LEU A 108 -1.04 15.19 -16.69
CA LEU A 108 -0.56 16.01 -15.58
C LEU A 108 -1.66 16.11 -14.51
N GLY A 109 -1.36 15.63 -13.32
CA GLY A 109 -2.30 15.64 -12.19
C GLY A 109 -2.87 14.26 -11.86
N ASP A 110 -2.68 13.26 -12.73
CA ASP A 110 -2.98 11.87 -12.40
C ASP A 110 -2.14 11.42 -11.21
N ARG A 111 -2.76 10.71 -10.28
CA ARG A 111 -2.14 10.24 -9.04
C ARG A 111 -2.40 8.76 -8.83
N ALA A 112 -1.41 8.11 -8.20
CA ALA A 112 -1.48 6.74 -7.72
C ALA A 112 -1.00 6.71 -6.27
N ARG A 113 -1.79 6.13 -5.37
CA ARG A 113 -1.54 6.16 -3.94
C ARG A 113 -1.52 4.74 -3.39
N LEU A 114 -0.35 4.34 -2.88
CA LEU A 114 -0.20 3.11 -2.13
C LEU A 114 -0.18 3.44 -0.64
N VAL A 115 -1.12 2.87 0.10
CA VAL A 115 -1.36 3.13 1.52
C VAL A 115 -0.80 1.99 2.35
N SER A 116 0.05 2.30 3.33
CA SER A 116 0.62 1.31 4.24
C SER A 116 -0.41 0.74 5.21
N PRO A 117 -0.11 -0.40 5.88
CA PRO A 117 -0.78 -0.78 7.11
C PRO A 117 -0.77 0.33 8.15
N LEU A 118 -1.66 0.24 9.13
CA LEU A 118 -1.66 1.13 10.29
C LEU A 118 -0.53 0.73 11.25
N TYR A 119 0.41 1.65 11.47
CA TYR A 119 1.47 1.50 12.45
C TYR A 119 1.08 2.14 13.78
N ASN A 120 1.31 1.42 14.87
CA ASN A 120 1.14 1.97 16.20
C ASN A 120 2.32 2.89 16.55
N ALA A 121 2.02 4.10 17.03
CA ALA A 121 3.04 5.02 17.50
C ALA A 121 3.54 4.61 18.89
N SER A 122 4.67 3.92 18.92
CA SER A 122 5.49 3.57 20.10
C SER A 122 6.60 4.58 20.42
N ALA A 123 6.94 5.46 19.48
CA ALA A 123 7.99 6.46 19.59
C ALA A 123 7.51 7.81 19.06
N LYS A 124 8.18 8.88 19.49
CA LYS A 124 7.90 10.25 19.02
C LYS A 124 8.47 10.50 17.61
N PHE A 125 9.62 9.92 17.31
CA PHE A 125 10.31 10.11 16.03
C PHE A 125 10.55 8.77 15.36
N TYR A 126 10.35 8.74 14.04
CA TYR A 126 10.68 7.61 13.19
C TYR A 126 11.49 8.08 12.00
N CYS A 127 12.25 7.18 11.40
CA CYS A 127 12.90 7.39 10.11
C CYS A 127 12.35 6.38 9.12
N VAL A 128 11.58 6.87 8.15
CA VAL A 128 11.08 6.05 7.05
C VAL A 128 12.18 5.94 6.01
N SER A 129 12.56 4.72 5.65
CA SER A 129 13.57 4.49 4.62
C SER A 129 12.96 3.68 3.49
N PHE A 130 13.19 4.09 2.25
CA PHE A 130 12.69 3.39 1.06
C PHE A 130 13.62 3.60 -0.12
N PHE A 131 13.64 2.63 -1.02
CA PHE A 131 14.32 2.74 -2.30
C PHE A 131 13.37 3.26 -3.37
N TYR A 132 13.90 4.08 -4.28
CA TYR A 132 13.17 4.60 -5.44
C TYR A 132 14.04 4.54 -6.69
N HIS A 133 13.39 4.40 -7.85
CA HIS A 133 14.02 4.49 -9.16
C HIS A 133 13.16 5.40 -10.04
N MET A 134 13.70 6.57 -10.36
CA MET A 134 12.99 7.63 -11.07
C MET A 134 13.74 7.94 -12.37
N TYR A 135 13.58 7.09 -13.38
CA TYR A 135 14.27 7.21 -14.66
C TYR A 135 13.32 7.31 -15.85
N GLY A 136 13.44 8.41 -16.61
CA GLY A 136 12.66 8.65 -17.82
C GLY A 136 12.37 10.14 -18.05
N LYS A 137 11.94 10.48 -19.28
CA LYS A 137 11.63 11.85 -19.66
C LYS A 137 10.32 12.37 -19.04
N HIS A 138 9.35 11.49 -18.82
CA HIS A 138 8.01 11.81 -18.34
C HIS A 138 7.83 11.55 -16.83
N ILE A 139 8.92 11.40 -16.10
CA ILE A 139 8.88 11.19 -14.66
C ILE A 139 8.26 12.41 -13.96
N GLY A 140 7.19 12.16 -13.22
CA GLY A 140 6.53 13.14 -12.37
C GLY A 140 7.21 13.30 -11.01
N SER A 141 6.39 13.28 -9.96
CA SER A 141 6.84 13.43 -8.57
C SER A 141 6.50 12.19 -7.77
N LEU A 142 7.38 11.84 -6.82
CA LEU A 142 7.11 10.86 -5.78
C LEU A 142 7.06 11.61 -4.44
N ASN A 143 5.98 11.44 -3.70
CA ASN A 143 5.75 12.07 -2.42
C ASN A 143 5.53 11.01 -1.34
N LEU A 144 5.93 11.34 -0.12
CA LEU A 144 5.57 10.59 1.08
C LEU A 144 4.66 11.46 1.92
N LEU A 145 3.43 10.99 2.13
CA LEU A 145 2.45 11.61 3.01
C LEU A 145 2.27 10.75 4.27
N VAL A 146 2.02 11.40 5.40
CA VAL A 146 1.74 10.75 6.69
C VAL A 146 0.37 11.17 7.18
N ARG A 147 -0.48 10.18 7.47
CA ARG A 147 -1.81 10.36 8.05
C ARG A 147 -1.83 9.81 9.46
N SER A 148 -2.03 10.67 10.47
CA SER A 148 -2.19 10.24 11.87
C SER A 148 -3.66 10.20 12.26
N ARG A 149 -4.14 9.08 12.81
CA ARG A 149 -5.57 8.91 13.20
C ARG A 149 -6.08 9.98 14.16
N ASN A 150 -5.21 10.52 15.02
CA ASN A 150 -5.58 11.48 16.06
C ASN A 150 -5.89 12.90 15.52
N LYS A 151 -5.53 13.20 14.26
CA LYS A 151 -5.74 14.52 13.64
C LYS A 151 -6.84 14.53 12.57
N GLY A 152 -7.67 13.49 12.51
CA GLY A 152 -8.65 13.31 11.43
C GLY A 152 -8.01 12.84 10.12
N THR A 153 -8.63 13.14 8.98
CA THR A 153 -8.21 12.69 7.64
C THR A 153 -7.14 13.57 6.98
N LEU A 154 -6.49 14.46 7.73
CA LEU A 154 -5.50 15.38 7.18
C LEU A 154 -4.15 14.69 6.95
N ASP A 155 -3.69 14.75 5.70
CA ASP A 155 -2.40 14.22 5.27
C ASP A 155 -1.32 15.28 5.47
N THR A 156 -0.23 14.91 6.14
CA THR A 156 0.95 15.76 6.26
C THR A 156 1.96 15.37 5.18
N HIS A 157 2.42 16.34 4.39
CA HIS A 157 3.48 16.12 3.42
C HIS A 157 4.83 16.01 4.14
N ALA A 158 5.46 14.84 4.07
CA ALA A 158 6.71 14.55 4.78
C ALA A 158 7.93 14.67 3.85
N TRP A 159 7.78 14.33 2.57
CA TRP A 159 8.87 14.35 1.60
C TRP A 159 8.35 14.40 0.16
N SER A 160 9.12 14.99 -0.74
CA SER A 160 8.88 14.97 -2.19
C SER A 160 10.18 14.94 -2.97
N LEU A 161 10.14 14.26 -4.11
CA LEU A 161 11.18 14.30 -5.11
C LEU A 161 10.55 14.30 -6.49
N SER A 162 11.10 15.08 -7.42
CA SER A 162 10.52 15.26 -8.76
C SER A 162 11.56 15.10 -9.86
N GLY A 163 11.10 14.60 -11.01
CA GLY A 163 11.87 14.47 -12.23
C GLY A 163 12.87 13.31 -12.22
N ASN A 164 13.61 13.19 -13.32
CA ASN A 164 14.60 12.14 -13.54
C ASN A 164 15.76 12.21 -12.51
N LYS A 165 16.14 11.06 -11.96
CA LYS A 165 17.25 10.84 -11.01
C LYS A 165 18.30 9.88 -11.55
N GLY A 166 18.20 9.50 -12.81
CA GLY A 166 19.12 8.57 -13.47
C GLY A 166 18.68 7.12 -13.33
N ASN A 167 19.31 6.26 -14.13
CA ASN A 167 19.00 4.83 -14.18
C ASN A 167 19.71 4.06 -13.06
N VAL A 168 19.38 4.39 -11.80
CA VAL A 168 19.96 3.76 -10.62
C VAL A 168 18.96 3.78 -9.47
N TRP A 169 18.94 2.72 -8.67
CA TRP A 169 18.19 2.69 -7.41
C TRP A 169 18.86 3.63 -6.39
N GLN A 170 18.06 4.48 -5.76
CA GLN A 170 18.51 5.40 -4.72
C GLN A 170 17.69 5.19 -3.46
N GLN A 171 18.26 5.53 -2.30
CA GLN A 171 17.59 5.39 -1.02
C GLN A 171 17.26 6.78 -0.44
N ALA A 172 16.04 6.92 0.06
CA ALA A 172 15.62 8.08 0.85
C ALA A 172 15.53 7.71 2.33
N HIS A 173 15.84 8.67 3.20
CA HIS A 173 15.62 8.61 4.64
C HIS A 173 14.81 9.83 5.06
N VAL A 174 13.61 9.60 5.58
CA VAL A 174 12.64 10.66 5.88
C VAL A 174 12.30 10.63 7.36
N PRO A 175 12.75 11.62 8.15
CA PRO A 175 12.34 11.73 9.54
C PRO A 175 10.87 12.16 9.63
N ILE A 176 10.08 11.47 10.45
CA ILE A 176 8.67 11.77 10.70
C ILE A 176 8.38 11.82 12.20
N ASN A 177 7.37 12.60 12.58
CA ASN A 177 6.92 12.77 13.96
C ASN A 177 5.39 12.66 14.02
N PRO A 178 4.84 11.43 13.92
CA PRO A 178 3.41 11.21 13.94
C PRO A 178 2.84 11.45 15.34
N SER A 179 1.66 12.06 15.43
CA SER A 179 1.03 12.40 16.73
C SER A 179 0.20 11.25 17.33
N GLY A 180 0.35 10.03 16.82
CA GLY A 180 -0.45 8.85 17.15
C GLY A 180 -0.33 7.77 16.09
N PRO A 181 -1.13 6.69 16.15
CA PRO A 181 -1.15 5.65 15.12
C PRO A 181 -1.28 6.25 13.72
N PHE A 182 -0.46 5.79 12.79
CA PHE A 182 -0.27 6.46 11.51
C PHE A 182 -0.16 5.49 10.33
N GLN A 183 -0.51 5.99 9.16
CA GLN A 183 -0.27 5.35 7.86
C GLN A 183 0.62 6.26 7.02
N MET A 184 1.42 5.63 6.17
CA MET A 184 2.21 6.27 5.15
C MET A 184 1.53 6.06 3.80
N MET A 185 1.60 7.06 2.93
CA MET A 185 1.07 6.98 1.58
C MET A 185 2.11 7.47 0.60
N SER A 186 2.42 6.65 -0.40
CA SER A 186 3.07 7.16 -1.60
C SER A 186 2.04 7.96 -2.42
N HIS A 187 2.48 9.00 -3.12
CA HIS A 187 1.63 9.85 -3.96
C HIS A 187 2.44 10.46 -5.11
#